data_AF-A0AAV7JFH3-F1
#
_entry.id   AF-A0AAV7JFH3-F1
#
_cell.length_a   1.000
_cell.length_b   1.000
_cell.length_c   1.000
_cell.angle_alpha   90.00
_cell.angle_beta   90.00
_cell.angle_gamma   90.00
#
_symmetry.space_group_name_H-M   'P 1'
#
loop_
_entity.id
_entity.type
_entity.pdbx_description
1 polymer ?
#
loop_
_entity_poly.entity_id
_entity_poly.type
_entity_poly.pdbx_seq_one_letter_code
_entity_poly.pdbx_strand_id
1 'polypeptide(L)'
;MHALLSDIDMIPGSLLHAYLRCFSWFMSLVSHLTAGVTKWSPTSTKVQYTKSFICGLLKEKLNLMIDCASSQGGTSTTGNVVRRCLVRKDDSERDFLY
;
A
#
# COMPACT_ATOMS: atom_id res chain seq x y z
N MET A 1 0.56 19.13 -13.52
CA MET A 1 1.27 17.87 -13.21
C MET A 1 0.26 16.73 -12.99
N HIS A 2 -0.75 16.62 -13.87
CA HIS A 2 -1.96 15.80 -13.65
C HIS A 2 -2.20 14.76 -14.75
N ALA A 3 -1.26 14.61 -15.69
CA ALA A 3 -1.43 13.85 -16.92
C ALA A 3 -0.36 12.75 -17.12
N LEU A 4 0.21 12.23 -16.03
CA LEU A 4 1.25 11.18 -16.12
C LEU A 4 0.72 9.79 -15.74
N LEU A 5 -0.56 9.66 -15.37
CA LEU A 5 -1.14 8.42 -14.86
C LEU A 5 -2.48 8.03 -15.51
N SER A 6 -3.02 8.88 -16.39
CA SER A 6 -4.25 8.63 -17.15
C SER A 6 -3.99 7.95 -18.50
N ASP A 7 -2.83 8.18 -19.13
CA ASP A 7 -2.54 7.72 -20.51
C ASP A 7 -1.53 6.55 -20.59
N ILE A 8 -1.35 5.77 -19.52
CA ILE A 8 -0.43 4.62 -19.55
C ILE A 8 -1.25 3.34 -19.61
N ASP A 9 -1.80 3.05 -20.80
CA ASP A 9 -2.51 1.80 -21.13
C ASP A 9 -1.64 0.54 -21.00
N MET A 10 -0.33 0.69 -20.81
CA MET A 10 0.54 -0.38 -20.35
C MET A 10 1.58 0.17 -19.37
N ILE A 11 1.31 0.10 -18.07
CA ILE A 11 2.35 0.28 -17.06
C ILE A 11 3.37 -0.82 -17.31
N PRO A 12 4.63 -0.51 -17.68
CA PRO A 12 5.65 -1.53 -17.87
C PRO A 12 5.71 -2.40 -16.61
N GLY A 13 5.87 -3.71 -16.75
CA GLY A 13 5.89 -4.61 -15.59
C GLY A 13 6.87 -4.15 -14.51
N SER A 14 8.00 -3.55 -14.90
CA SER A 14 8.97 -2.92 -13.99
C SER A 14 8.40 -1.77 -13.16
N LEU A 15 7.57 -0.91 -13.76
CA LEU A 15 6.91 0.21 -13.08
C LEU A 15 5.83 -0.29 -12.11
N LEU A 16 5.04 -1.30 -12.49
CA LEU A 16 4.08 -1.93 -11.59
C LEU A 16 4.78 -2.50 -10.34
N HIS A 17 5.90 -3.21 -10.53
CA HIS A 17 6.69 -3.73 -9.41
C HIS A 17 7.31 -2.62 -8.57
N ALA A 18 7.76 -1.52 -9.19
CA ALA A 18 8.26 -0.36 -8.45
C ALA A 18 7.17 0.24 -7.55
N TYR A 19 5.94 0.37 -8.05
CA TYR A 19 4.77 0.82 -7.28
C TYR A 19 4.48 -0.11 -6.10
N LEU A 20 4.42 -1.42 -6.33
CA LEU A 20 4.19 -2.42 -5.27
C LEU A 20 5.30 -2.38 -4.20
N ARG A 21 6.56 -2.24 -4.60
CA ARG A 21 7.70 -2.14 -3.67
C ARG A 21 7.65 -0.86 -2.84
N CYS A 22 7.34 0.28 -3.45
CA CYS A 22 7.20 1.55 -2.72
C CYS A 22 6.08 1.45 -1.68
N PHE A 23 4.94 0.89 -2.06
CA PHE A 23 3.83 0.67 -1.15
C PHE A 23 4.21 -0.25 0.03
N SER A 24 4.91 -1.35 -0.25
CA SER A 24 5.40 -2.26 0.78
C SER A 24 6.36 -1.56 1.76
N TRP A 25 7.23 -0.68 1.24
CA TRP A 25 8.11 0.16 2.04
C TRP A 25 7.34 1.14 2.93
N PHE A 26 6.33 1.83 2.39
CA PHE A 26 5.49 2.74 3.19
C PHE A 26 4.75 2.00 4.31
N MET A 27 4.14 0.85 4.00
CA MET A 27 3.49 0.02 5.02
C MET A 27 4.47 -0.39 6.11
N SER A 28 5.70 -0.76 5.74
CA SER A 28 6.73 -1.13 6.71
C SER A 28 7.16 0.06 7.57
N LEU A 29 7.36 1.23 6.97
CA LEU A 29 7.72 2.46 7.67
C LEU A 29 6.63 2.88 8.67
N VAL A 30 5.37 2.96 8.23
CA VAL A 30 4.24 3.34 9.11
C VAL A 30 4.09 2.33 10.25
N SER A 31 4.29 1.04 9.98
CA SER A 31 4.27 0.01 11.02
C SER A 31 5.36 0.21 12.07
N HIS A 32 6.59 0.56 11.68
CA HIS A 32 7.68 0.84 12.61
C HIS A 32 7.44 2.12 13.44
N LEU A 33 6.98 3.18 12.78
CA LEU A 33 6.65 4.45 13.44
C LEU A 33 5.53 4.25 14.47
N THR A 34 4.47 3.54 14.08
CA THR A 34 3.33 3.26 14.96
C THR A 34 3.70 2.30 16.09
N ALA A 35 4.64 1.37 15.86
CA ALA A 35 5.17 0.48 16.89
C ALA A 35 6.16 1.19 17.85
N GLY A 36 6.55 2.44 17.56
CA GLY A 36 7.58 3.16 18.33
C GLY A 36 8.98 2.55 18.21
N VAL A 37 9.26 1.84 17.11
CA VAL A 37 10.53 1.14 16.89
C VAL A 37 11.43 2.00 16.00
N THR A 38 12.53 2.49 16.55
CA THR A 38 13.50 3.34 15.83
C THR A 38 14.53 2.54 15.02
N LYS A 39 14.78 1.28 15.39
CA LYS A 39 15.69 0.39 14.66
C LYS A 39 14.92 -0.47 13.66
N TRP A 40 15.34 -0.46 12.40
CA TRP A 40 14.72 -1.31 11.38
C TRP A 40 14.78 -2.80 11.77
N SER A 41 13.61 -3.42 11.92
CA SER A 41 13.48 -4.82 12.33
C SER A 41 12.22 -5.44 11.70
N PRO A 42 12.33 -6.05 10.52
CA PRO A 42 11.18 -6.62 9.81
C PRO A 42 10.55 -7.84 10.52
N THR A 43 11.29 -8.44 11.45
CA THR A 43 10.87 -9.60 12.26
C THR A 43 10.36 -9.22 13.64
N SER A 44 10.34 -7.93 14.00
CA SER A 44 9.85 -7.48 15.29
C SER A 44 8.37 -7.83 15.44
N THR A 45 8.03 -8.57 16.50
CA THR A 45 6.65 -8.94 16.84
C THR A 45 5.76 -7.72 17.02
N LYS A 46 6.31 -6.62 17.56
CA LYS A 46 5.59 -5.35 17.69
C LYS A 46 5.22 -4.80 16.31
N VAL A 47 6.17 -4.73 15.39
CA VAL A 47 5.95 -4.23 14.03
C VAL A 47 4.92 -5.11 13.29
N GLN A 48 5.00 -6.43 13.45
CA GLN A 48 4.05 -7.38 12.87
C GLN A 48 2.62 -7.13 13.38
N TYR A 49 2.44 -6.96 14.69
CA TYR A 49 1.14 -6.65 15.29
C TYR A 49 0.58 -5.32 14.77
N THR A 50 1.42 -4.28 14.73
CA THR A 50 1.01 -2.95 14.27
C THR A 50 0.67 -2.94 12.78
N LYS A 51 1.40 -3.71 11.96
CA LYS A 51 1.09 -3.91 10.55
C LYS A 51 -0.29 -4.52 10.37
N SER A 52 -0.63 -5.57 11.13
CA SER A 52 -1.96 -6.18 11.10
C SER A 52 -3.06 -5.19 11.50
N PHE A 53 -2.81 -4.37 12.52
CA PHE A 53 -3.72 -3.30 12.92
C PHE A 53 -3.96 -2.28 11.81
N ILE A 54 -2.90 -1.80 11.15
CA ILE A 54 -3.01 -0.85 10.01
C ILE A 54 -3.78 -1.49 8.85
N CYS A 55 -3.50 -2.74 8.50
CA CYS A 55 -4.26 -3.45 7.47
C CYS A 55 -5.76 -3.58 7.83
N GLY A 56 -6.07 -3.83 9.11
CA GLY A 56 -7.44 -3.81 9.63
C GLY A 56 -8.12 -2.46 9.44
N LEU A 57 -7.42 -1.35 9.75
CA LEU A 57 -7.92 0.01 9.53
C LEU A 57 -8.16 0.31 8.05
N LEU A 58 -7.25 -0.11 7.16
CA LEU A 58 -7.40 0.10 5.72
C LEU A 58 -8.60 -0.69 5.17
N LYS A 59 -8.86 -1.88 5.71
CA LYS A 59 -10.08 -2.64 5.42
C LYS A 59 -11.33 -1.91 5.91
N GLU A 60 -11.33 -1.42 7.14
CA GLU A 60 -12.49 -0.74 7.75
C GLU A 60 -12.80 0.60 7.06
N LYS A 61 -11.78 1.44 6.83
CA LYS A 61 -11.97 2.81 6.35
C LYS A 61 -12.05 2.93 4.83
N LEU A 62 -11.35 2.07 4.10
CA LEU A 62 -11.23 2.17 2.64
C LEU A 62 -11.81 0.95 1.89
N ASN A 63 -12.28 -0.07 2.61
CA ASN A 63 -12.70 -1.36 2.03
C ASN A 63 -11.59 -1.96 1.14
N LEU A 64 -10.33 -1.83 1.58
CA LEU A 64 -9.15 -2.35 0.89
C LEU A 64 -8.56 -3.52 1.67
N MET A 65 -8.42 -4.66 1.00
CA MET A 65 -7.77 -5.83 1.57
C MET A 65 -6.30 -5.84 1.16
N ILE A 66 -5.41 -5.59 2.12
CA ILE A 66 -3.96 -5.61 1.93
C ILE A 66 -3.43 -6.83 2.65
N ASP A 67 -2.71 -7.68 1.93
CA ASP A 67 -2.17 -8.90 2.52
C ASP A 67 -1.05 -8.59 3.51
N CYS A 68 -1.27 -9.04 4.74
CA CYS A 68 -0.22 -9.15 5.73
C CYS A 68 0.65 -10.34 5.33
N ALA A 69 1.67 -10.10 4.51
CA ALA A 69 2.63 -11.13 4.13
C ALA A 69 3.04 -11.95 5.36
N SER A 70 2.72 -13.24 5.32
CA SER A 70 3.17 -14.23 6.30
C SER A 70 4.65 -14.53 6.07
N SER A 71 5.25 -15.28 6.99
CA SER A 71 6.67 -15.58 7.13
C SER A 71 7.41 -16.12 5.88
N GLN A 72 6.72 -16.42 4.78
CA GLN A 72 7.30 -16.77 3.48
C GLN A 72 7.05 -15.61 2.52
N GLY A 73 8.09 -14.79 2.30
CA GLY A 73 8.02 -13.51 1.61
C GLY A 73 7.16 -13.50 0.34
N GLY A 74 5.98 -12.92 0.45
CA GLY A 74 5.05 -12.69 -0.65
C GLY A 74 3.88 -11.83 -0.19
N THR A 75 3.46 -10.88 -1.01
CA THR A 75 2.21 -10.14 -0.80
C THR A 75 1.37 -10.30 -2.06
N SER A 76 0.10 -10.69 -1.90
CA SER A 76 -0.89 -10.73 -2.99
C SER A 76 -1.53 -9.36 -3.24
N THR A 77 -0.99 -8.30 -2.63
CA THR A 77 -1.45 -6.93 -2.88
C THR A 77 -1.27 -6.59 -4.36
N THR A 78 -2.37 -6.35 -5.05
CA THR A 78 -2.37 -6.01 -6.47
C THR A 78 -2.11 -4.52 -6.70
N GLY A 79 -1.68 -4.16 -7.91
CA GLY A 79 -1.47 -2.76 -8.28
C GLY A 79 -2.72 -1.90 -8.11
N ASN A 80 -3.91 -2.47 -8.34
CA ASN A 80 -5.18 -1.78 -8.15
C ASN A 80 -5.41 -1.39 -6.68
N VAL A 81 -5.12 -2.31 -5.74
CA VAL A 81 -5.24 -2.03 -4.30
C VAL A 81 -4.28 -0.91 -3.89
N VAL A 82 -3.03 -0.96 -4.37
CA VAL A 82 -2.04 0.09 -4.11
C VAL A 82 -2.48 1.45 -4.67
N ARG A 83 -2.99 1.49 -5.90
CA ARG A 83 -3.50 2.71 -6.52
C ARG A 83 -4.63 3.32 -5.68
N ARG A 84 -5.62 2.52 -5.29
CA ARG A 84 -6.73 2.97 -4.45
C ARG A 84 -6.31 3.43 -3.06
N CYS A 85 -5.19 2.92 -2.54
CA CYS A 85 -4.67 3.32 -1.24
C CYS A 85 -3.85 4.62 -1.31
N LEU A 86 -3.16 4.88 -2.43
CA LEU A 86 -2.28 6.04 -2.61
C LEU A 86 -2.98 7.24 -3.27
N VAL A 87 -4.02 7.01 -4.06
CA VAL A 87 -4.82 8.08 -4.67
C VAL A 87 -5.73 8.68 -3.59
N ARG A 88 -5.58 9.98 -3.37
CA ARG A 88 -6.33 10.75 -2.38
C ARG A 88 -7.80 10.82 -2.80
N LYS A 89 -8.72 10.59 -1.86
CA LYS A 89 -10.17 10.58 -2.11
C LYS A 89 -10.71 11.93 -2.65
N ASP A 90 -9.96 13.01 -2.48
CA ASP A 90 -10.28 14.34 -3.05
C ASP A 90 -10.33 14.33 -4.60
N ASP A 91 -9.76 13.31 -5.27
CA ASP A 91 -9.89 13.15 -6.72
C ASP A 91 -11.08 12.27 -7.15
N SER A 92 -11.78 11.62 -6.20
CA SER A 92 -12.87 10.68 -6.51
C SER A 92 -14.21 11.34 -6.90
N GLU A 93 -14.30 12.68 -6.86
CA GLU A 93 -15.44 13.41 -7.46
C GLU A 93 -15.23 13.75 -8.95
N ARG A 94 -14.07 13.42 -9.55
CA ARG A 94 -13.82 13.73 -10.97
C ARG A 94 -13.93 12.55 -11.94
N ASP A 95 -13.93 11.31 -11.46
CA ASP A 95 -13.84 10.12 -12.32
C ASP A 95 -15.10 9.22 -12.28
N PHE A 96 -16.30 9.82 -12.15
CA PHE A 96 -17.57 9.15 -12.50
C PHE A 96 -18.00 9.41 -13.96
N LEU A 97 -17.11 9.98 -14.78
CA LEU A 97 -17.32 10.13 -16.22
C LEU A 97 -16.19 9.39 -16.93
N TYR A 98 -16.60 8.49 -17.84
CA TYR A 98 -15.83 7.56 -18.68
C TYR A 98 -15.64 6.15 -18.12
#